data_AF-A0A7S2F1M0-F1
#
_entry.id   AF-A0A7S2F1M0-F1
#
_cell.length_a   1.000
_cell.length_b   1.000
_cell.length_c   1.000
_cell.angle_alpha   90.00
_cell.angle_beta   90.00
_cell.angle_gamma   90.00
#
_symmetry.space_group_name_H-M   'P 1'
#
loop_
_entity.id
_entity.type
_entity.pdbx_description
1 polymer ?
#
loop_
_entity_poly.entity_id
_entity_poly.type
_entity_poly.pdbx_seq_one_letter_code
_entity_poly.pdbx_strand_id
1 'polypeptide(L)'
;TLEAAREARAKVFGAGTDDDEFKTPAKTEMPFSVASKKVFEGAMEASRALGMNYVGPEHVVLSLMEEPSGEKARAVLAAAEVDFETINEHTASKLSAEVEENSGKAEAESGKKRRAAA
;
A
#
# COMPACT_ATOMS: atom_id res chain seq x y z
N THR A 1 13.33 -10.64 -7.18
CA THR A 1 12.25 -11.49 -7.74
C THR A 1 11.16 -11.66 -6.70
N LEU A 2 9.99 -12.20 -7.05
CA LEU A 2 8.90 -12.42 -6.09
C LEU A 2 9.31 -13.42 -5.00
N GLU A 3 10.06 -14.47 -5.35
CA GLU A 3 10.60 -15.43 -4.38
C GLU A 3 11.58 -14.76 -3.40
N ALA A 4 12.50 -13.92 -3.88
CA ALA A 4 13.41 -13.19 -3.00
C ALA A 4 12.66 -12.30 -1.99
N ALA A 5 11.56 -11.66 -2.40
CA ALA A 5 10.73 -10.87 -1.50
C ALA A 5 10.03 -11.73 -0.43
N ARG A 6 9.55 -12.93 -0.80
CA ARG A 6 8.98 -13.90 0.15
C ARG A 6 10.02 -14.40 1.15
N GLU A 7 11.22 -14.73 0.69
CA GLU A 7 12.33 -15.13 1.54
C GLU A 7 12.75 -14.00 2.50
N ALA A 8 12.86 -12.77 2.01
CA ALA A 8 13.18 -11.60 2.83
C ALA A 8 12.12 -11.37 3.93
N ARG A 9 10.84 -11.48 3.59
CA ARG A 9 9.75 -11.46 4.58
C ARG A 9 9.91 -12.57 5.61
N ALA A 10 10.17 -13.80 5.17
CA ALA A 10 10.34 -14.94 6.07
C ALA A 10 11.53 -14.77 7.02
N LYS A 11 12.62 -14.15 6.57
CA LYS A 11 13.77 -13.81 7.43
C LYS A 11 13.41 -12.84 8.55
N VAL A 12 12.54 -11.85 8.27
CA VAL A 12 12.18 -10.80 9.25
C VAL A 12 11.04 -11.22 10.18
N PHE A 13 10.04 -11.92 9.63
CA PHE A 13 8.80 -12.25 10.35
C PHE A 13 8.70 -13.73 10.72
N GLY A 14 9.71 -14.54 10.42
CA GLY A 14 9.63 -16.00 10.48
C GLY A 14 8.79 -16.58 9.35
N ALA A 15 8.77 -17.92 9.25
CA ALA A 15 7.98 -18.65 8.25
C ALA A 15 6.45 -18.46 8.44
N GLY A 16 6.02 -17.89 9.57
CA GLY A 16 4.62 -17.87 9.95
C GLY A 16 4.16 -19.28 10.26
N THR A 17 4.66 -19.85 11.34
CA THR A 17 4.12 -21.11 11.85
C THR A 17 2.79 -20.80 12.52
N ASP A 18 1.80 -21.67 12.31
CA ASP A 18 0.56 -21.73 13.10
C ASP A 18 0.85 -22.16 14.56
N ASP A 19 2.01 -21.78 15.11
CA ASP A 19 2.36 -22.02 16.50
C ASP A 19 1.44 -21.16 17.36
N ASP A 20 0.75 -21.82 18.29
CA ASP A 20 -0.33 -21.38 19.18
C ASP A 20 -0.13 -20.04 19.96
N GLU A 21 0.97 -19.31 19.77
CA GLU A 21 1.25 -18.03 20.40
C GLU A 21 0.45 -16.86 19.79
N PHE A 22 -0.03 -17.02 18.54
CA PHE A 22 -1.04 -16.16 17.92
C PHE A 22 -2.26 -17.02 17.55
N LYS A 23 -2.95 -17.55 18.57
CA LYS A 23 -4.20 -18.32 18.44
C LYS A 23 -5.12 -17.63 17.44
N THR A 24 -5.27 -18.20 16.24
CA THR A 24 -6.12 -17.67 15.17
C THR A 24 -7.52 -17.48 15.74
N PRO A 25 -7.94 -16.25 16.10
CA PRO A 25 -9.26 -16.07 16.66
C PRO A 25 -10.26 -16.39 15.56
N ALA A 26 -11.45 -16.85 15.97
CA ALA A 26 -12.54 -17.08 15.02
C ALA A 26 -12.64 -15.89 14.06
N LYS A 27 -12.69 -16.22 12.76
CA LYS A 27 -12.43 -15.44 11.53
C LYS A 27 -13.07 -14.03 11.41
N THR A 28 -13.76 -13.54 12.43
CA THR A 28 -14.63 -12.37 12.38
C THR A 28 -14.01 -11.10 12.96
N GLU A 29 -13.09 -11.16 13.93
CA GLU A 29 -12.49 -9.95 14.53
C GLU A 29 -11.02 -10.15 14.91
N MET A 30 -10.11 -9.94 13.95
CA MET A 30 -8.70 -9.72 14.26
C MET A 30 -8.43 -8.23 14.43
N PRO A 31 -8.13 -7.75 15.66
CA PRO A 31 -7.81 -6.35 15.86
C PRO A 31 -6.48 -6.00 15.19
N PHE A 32 -6.48 -4.92 14.41
CA PHE A 32 -5.24 -4.35 13.87
C PHE A 32 -4.33 -3.87 15.01
N SER A 33 -3.02 -4.07 14.84
CA SER A 33 -2.02 -3.40 15.66
C SER A 33 -2.15 -1.87 15.52
N VAL A 34 -1.68 -1.12 16.52
CA VAL A 34 -1.67 0.35 16.46
C VAL A 34 -0.91 0.86 15.23
N ALA A 35 0.23 0.24 14.90
CA ALA A 35 1.01 0.57 13.72
C ALA A 35 0.23 0.31 12.42
N SER A 36 -0.42 -0.85 12.31
CA SER A 36 -1.22 -1.19 11.12
C SER A 36 -2.39 -0.23 10.92
N LYS A 37 -3.06 0.21 12.00
CA LYS A 37 -4.14 1.22 11.90
C LYS A 37 -3.63 2.54 11.33
N LYS A 38 -2.48 3.03 11.82
CA LYS A 38 -1.86 4.26 11.31
C LYS A 38 -1.52 4.17 9.82
N VAL A 39 -0.96 3.04 9.39
CA VAL A 39 -0.68 2.79 7.95
C VAL A 39 -1.97 2.85 7.11
N PHE A 40 -3.07 2.27 7.60
CA PHE A 40 -4.34 2.36 6.85
C PHE A 40 -4.93 3.77 6.87
N GLU A 41 -4.81 4.50 7.98
CA GLU A 41 -5.24 5.90 8.08
C GLU A 41 -4.47 6.80 7.10
N GLY A 42 -3.14 6.68 7.06
CA GLY A 42 -2.31 7.42 6.11
C GLY A 42 -2.57 7.03 4.66
N ALA A 43 -2.79 5.74 4.37
CA ALA A 43 -3.15 5.30 3.03
C ALA A 43 -4.51 5.88 2.56
N MET A 44 -5.49 5.98 3.47
CA MET A 44 -6.76 6.63 3.18
C MET A 44 -6.60 8.14 2.96
N GLU A 45 -5.77 8.82 3.75
CA GLU A 45 -5.49 10.25 3.58
C GLU A 45 -4.79 10.53 2.24
N ALA A 46 -3.78 9.73 1.89
CA ALA A 46 -3.07 9.83 0.63
C ALA A 46 -4.01 9.67 -0.59
N SER A 47 -4.88 8.66 -0.56
CA SER A 47 -5.89 8.43 -1.62
C SER A 47 -6.82 9.64 -1.79
N ARG A 48 -7.30 10.22 -0.68
CA ARG A 48 -8.14 11.43 -0.70
C ARG A 48 -7.41 12.65 -1.23
N ALA A 49 -6.16 12.85 -0.83
CA ALA A 49 -5.34 13.98 -1.28
C ALA A 49 -5.12 13.95 -2.81
N LEU A 50 -5.05 12.76 -3.39
CA LEU A 50 -4.89 12.54 -4.83
C LEU A 50 -6.21 12.46 -5.60
N GLY A 51 -7.35 12.65 -4.93
CA GLY A 51 -8.67 12.58 -5.56
C GLY A 51 -9.06 11.16 -6.02
N MET A 52 -8.43 10.13 -5.47
CA MET A 52 -8.76 8.74 -5.76
C MET A 52 -9.90 8.27 -4.87
N ASN A 53 -10.82 7.48 -5.43
CA ASN A 53 -11.98 6.94 -4.73
C ASN A 53 -11.73 5.53 -4.14
N TYR A 54 -10.49 5.05 -4.19
CA TYR A 54 -10.08 3.76 -3.68
C TYR A 54 -8.66 3.80 -3.10
N VAL A 55 -8.39 2.91 -2.15
CA VAL A 55 -7.05 2.69 -1.59
C VAL A 55 -6.38 1.53 -2.33
N GLY A 56 -5.49 1.87 -3.26
CA GLY A 56 -4.59 0.92 -3.92
C GLY A 56 -3.38 0.49 -3.08
N PRO A 57 -2.68 -0.60 -3.46
CA PRO A 57 -1.44 -1.04 -2.81
C PRO A 57 -0.36 0.05 -2.69
N GLU A 58 -0.30 0.96 -3.65
CA GLU A 58 0.64 2.08 -3.73
C GLU A 58 0.46 3.02 -2.54
N HIS A 59 -0.78 3.34 -2.16
CA HIS A 59 -1.08 4.14 -0.99
C HIS A 59 -0.66 3.44 0.31
N VAL A 60 -0.84 2.12 0.37
CA VAL A 60 -0.43 1.32 1.52
C VAL A 60 1.08 1.30 1.65
N VAL A 61 1.81 1.11 0.54
CA VAL A 61 3.27 1.14 0.53
C VAL A 61 3.79 2.52 0.92
N LEU A 62 3.21 3.59 0.36
CA LEU A 62 3.58 4.97 0.69
C LEU A 62 3.40 5.23 2.20
N SER A 63 2.23 4.90 2.76
CA SER A 63 1.99 5.11 4.19
C SER A 63 2.84 4.19 5.08
N LEU A 64 3.13 2.97 4.65
CA LEU A 64 4.02 2.05 5.35
C LEU A 64 5.47 2.58 5.41
N MET A 65 5.88 3.33 4.39
CA MET A 65 7.20 3.94 4.29
C MET A 65 7.34 5.20 5.15
N GLU A 66 6.25 5.98 5.28
CA GLU A 66 6.18 7.18 6.11
C GLU A 66 5.98 6.86 7.60
N GLU A 67 5.29 5.77 7.92
CA GLU A 67 5.01 5.40 9.31
C GLU A 67 6.32 5.07 10.05
N PRO A 68 6.72 5.84 11.08
CA PRO A 68 8.02 5.71 11.74
C PRO A 68 8.21 4.38 12.47
N SER A 69 7.12 3.65 12.75
CA SER A 69 7.15 2.28 13.28
C SER A 69 7.43 1.20 12.22
N GLY A 70 7.60 1.57 10.95
CA GLY A 70 7.88 0.71 9.79
C GLY A 70 9.27 0.05 9.79
N GLU A 71 9.89 -0.17 10.96
CA GLU A 71 11.21 -0.79 11.10
C GLU A 71 11.26 -2.17 10.43
N LYS A 72 10.21 -2.98 10.59
CA LYS A 72 10.12 -4.29 9.95
C LYS A 72 10.01 -4.20 8.43
N ALA A 73 9.33 -3.18 7.89
CA ALA A 73 9.25 -2.99 6.44
C ALA A 73 10.64 -2.67 5.88
N ARG A 74 11.40 -1.78 6.55
CA ARG A 74 12.79 -1.48 6.18
C ARG A 74 13.69 -2.71 6.30
N ALA A 75 13.52 -3.50 7.35
CA ALA A 75 14.26 -4.76 7.52
C ALA A 75 13.98 -5.76 6.38
N VAL A 76 12.73 -5.84 5.90
CA VAL A 76 12.38 -6.70 4.76
C VAL A 76 13.05 -6.21 3.48
N LEU A 77 13.02 -4.89 3.22
CA LEU A 77 13.68 -4.33 2.06
C LEU A 77 15.20 -4.56 2.10
N ALA A 78 15.83 -4.33 3.25
CA ALA A 78 17.25 -4.62 3.45
C ALA A 78 17.58 -6.11 3.24
N ALA A 79 16.74 -7.02 3.75
CA ALA A 79 16.92 -8.46 3.55
C ALA A 79 16.69 -8.92 2.10
N ALA A 80 16.00 -8.12 1.30
CA ALA A 80 15.82 -8.29 -0.14
C ALA A 80 16.90 -7.57 -0.97
N GLU A 81 17.86 -6.91 -0.31
CA GLU A 81 18.88 -6.06 -0.95
C GLU A 81 18.28 -4.94 -1.81
N VAL A 82 17.12 -4.43 -1.39
CA VAL A 82 16.42 -3.32 -2.03
C VAL A 82 16.50 -2.10 -1.13
N ASP A 83 16.94 -0.98 -1.71
CA ASP A 83 16.96 0.28 -0.99
C ASP A 83 15.54 0.88 -0.88
N PHE A 84 15.36 1.70 0.15
CA PHE A 84 14.09 2.34 0.44
C PHE A 84 13.71 3.38 -0.62
N GLU A 85 14.71 4.07 -1.19
CA GLU A 85 14.53 5.16 -2.14
C GLU A 85 13.96 4.65 -3.47
N THR A 86 14.51 3.56 -4.00
CA THR A 86 14.04 2.85 -5.21
C THR A 86 12.57 2.47 -5.09
N ILE A 87 12.14 1.91 -3.96
CA ILE A 87 10.72 1.56 -3.78
C ILE A 87 9.85 2.81 -3.71
N ASN A 88 10.32 3.88 -3.08
CA ASN A 88 9.57 5.13 -3.01
C ASN A 88 9.42 5.76 -4.41
N GLU A 89 10.50 5.81 -5.19
CA GLU A 89 10.49 6.28 -6.57
C GLU A 89 9.55 5.46 -7.46
N HIS A 90 9.63 4.13 -7.36
CA HIS A 90 8.73 3.24 -8.10
C HIS A 90 7.27 3.42 -7.70
N THR A 91 7.00 3.63 -6.41
CA THR A 91 5.64 3.85 -5.90
C THR A 91 5.11 5.19 -6.38
N ALA A 92 5.90 6.26 -6.28
CA ALA A 92 5.54 7.58 -6.76
C ALA A 92 5.30 7.61 -8.27
N SER A 93 6.15 6.92 -9.06
CA SER A 93 6.00 6.82 -10.51
C SER A 93 4.73 6.06 -10.93
N LYS A 94 4.33 5.02 -10.18
CA LYS A 94 3.09 4.31 -10.47
C LYS A 94 1.87 5.15 -10.11
N LEU A 95 1.93 5.78 -8.94
CA LEU A 95 0.83 6.60 -8.43
C LEU A 95 0.57 7.81 -9.33
N SER A 96 1.63 8.45 -9.83
CA SER A 96 1.48 9.54 -10.81
C SER A 96 0.83 9.05 -12.11
N ALA A 97 1.22 7.89 -12.64
CA ALA A 97 0.60 7.32 -13.83
C ALA A 97 -0.89 7.01 -13.63
N GLU A 98 -1.28 6.50 -12.46
CA GLU A 98 -2.69 6.23 -12.13
C GLU A 98 -3.51 7.51 -11.98
N VAL A 99 -2.93 8.56 -11.40
CA VAL A 99 -3.59 9.87 -11.27
C VAL A 99 -3.84 10.49 -12.65
N GLU A 100 -2.88 10.42 -13.57
CA GLU A 100 -3.05 10.89 -14.95
C GLU A 100 -4.10 10.06 -15.73
N GLU A 101 -4.14 8.74 -15.54
CA GLU A 101 -5.19 7.91 -16.13
C GLU A 101 -6.58 8.27 -15.57
N ASN A 102 -6.66 8.52 -14.27
CA ASN A 102 -7.91 8.86 -13.61
C ASN A 102 -8.42 10.25 -14.00
N SER A 103 -7.53 11.24 -14.14
CA SER A 103 -7.88 12.59 -14.60
C SER A 103 -8.38 12.56 -16.06
N GLY A 104 -7.70 11.83 -16.94
CA GLY A 104 -8.13 11.67 -18.34
C GLY A 104 -9.50 10.98 -18.49
N LYS A 105 -9.81 9.99 -17.64
CA LYS A 105 -11.15 9.38 -17.59
C LYS A 105 -12.22 10.35 -17.09
N ALA A 106 -11.93 11.13 -16.05
CA ALA A 106 -12.86 12.12 -15.51
C ALA A 106 -13.21 13.21 -16.54
N GLU A 107 -12.22 13.68 -17.31
CA GLU A 107 -12.44 14.65 -18.39
C GLU A 107 -13.27 14.07 -19.55
N ALA A 108 -12.97 12.83 -19.97
CA ALA A 108 -13.72 12.15 -21.03
C ALA A 108 -15.19 11.90 -20.65
N GLU A 109 -15.46 11.54 -19.40
CA GLU A 109 -16.82 11.30 -18.89
C GLU A 109 -17.64 12.60 -18.78
N SER A 110 -16.98 13.68 -18.32
CA SER A 110 -17.58 15.03 -18.25
C SER A 110 -17.94 15.59 -19.63
N GLY A 111 -17.07 15.41 -20.62
CA GLY A 111 -17.32 15.81 -22.01
C GLY A 111 -18.50 15.07 -22.65
N LYS A 112 -18.69 13.78 -22.32
CA LYS A 112 -19.79 12.97 -22.85
C LYS A 112 -21.15 13.37 -22.25
N LYS A 113 -21.20 13.72 -20.96
CA LYS A 113 -22.41 14.26 -20.30
C LYS A 113 -22.82 15.62 -20.86
N ARG A 114 -21.85 16.50 -21.16
CA ARG A 114 -22.11 17.82 -21.77
C ARG A 114 -22.66 17.74 -23.20
N ARG A 115 -22.22 16.74 -23.99
CA ARG A 115 -22.72 16.51 -25.36
C ARG A 115 -24.09 15.83 -25.41
N ALA A 116 -24.46 15.06 -24.39
CA ALA A 116 -25.76 14.39 -24.33
C ALA A 116 -26.89 15.31 -23.81
N ALA A 117 -26.55 16.47 -23.23
CA ALA A 117 -27.48 17.45 -22.67
C ALA A 117 -27.73 18.66 -23.60
N ALA A 118 -27.18 18.64 -24.82
CA ALA A 118 -27.35 19.65 -25.87
C ALA A 118 -28.09 19.04 -27.07
#